data_AF-A0A3D6BMQ3-F1
#
_entry.id   AF-A0A3D6BMQ3-F1
#
_cell.length_a   1.000
_cell.length_b   1.000
_cell.length_c   1.000
_cell.angle_alpha   90.00
_cell.angle_beta   90.00
_cell.angle_gamma   90.00
#
_symmetry.space_group_name_H-M   'P 1'
#
loop_
_entity.id
_entity.type
_entity.pdbx_description
1 polymer ?
#
loop_
_entity_poly.entity_id
_entity_poly.type
_entity_poly.pdbx_seq_one_letter_code
_entity_poly.pdbx_strand_id
1 'polypeptide(L)'
;MKTLKLLLGFAIIASLFTSCYTDDDYINNYNPPPSISLNQLLGSYELWYVDINETIGYGQTPFLQIAFTVSFRNGTLYANNNLVGFGSQGNGFGIPVGNYDAYNNILDVYHVID
;
A
#
# COMPACT_ATOMS: atom_id res chain seq x y z
N MET A 1 16.83 -51.49 -6.17
CA MET A 1 15.45 -50.95 -6.09
C MET A 1 15.09 -50.38 -4.71
N LYS A 2 15.46 -51.03 -3.58
CA LYS A 2 15.11 -50.54 -2.23
C LYS A 2 15.85 -49.25 -1.84
N THR A 3 17.14 -49.16 -2.15
CA THR A 3 17.97 -47.96 -1.88
C THR A 3 17.54 -46.74 -2.68
N LEU A 4 17.24 -46.92 -3.97
CA LEU A 4 16.76 -45.82 -4.82
C LEU A 4 15.42 -45.25 -4.36
N LYS A 5 14.50 -46.12 -3.91
CA LYS A 5 13.22 -45.69 -3.31
C LYS A 5 13.42 -44.91 -2.00
N LEU A 6 14.39 -45.34 -1.18
CA LEU A 6 14.72 -44.66 0.07
C LEU A 6 15.31 -43.27 -0.18
N LEU A 7 16.22 -43.17 -1.15
CA LEU A 7 16.89 -41.92 -1.52
C LEU A 7 15.91 -40.92 -2.15
N LEU A 8 14.98 -41.40 -2.98
CA LEU A 8 13.92 -40.58 -3.55
C LEU A 8 12.95 -40.06 -2.48
N GLY A 9 12.55 -40.93 -1.54
CA GLY A 9 11.69 -40.53 -0.43
C GLY A 9 12.33 -39.46 0.46
N PHE A 10 13.63 -39.61 0.74
CA PHE A 10 14.38 -38.63 1.51
C PHE A 10 14.49 -37.28 0.80
N ALA A 11 14.73 -37.27 -0.51
CA ALA A 11 14.80 -36.04 -1.30
C ALA A 11 13.47 -35.26 -1.32
N ILE A 12 12.34 -35.97 -1.46
CA ILE A 12 11.00 -35.36 -1.43
C ILE A 12 10.73 -34.72 -0.07
N ILE A 13 11.01 -35.44 1.01
CA ILE A 13 10.85 -34.94 2.38
C ILE A 13 11.70 -33.68 2.60
N ALA A 14 12.98 -33.70 2.22
CA ALA A 14 13.86 -32.55 2.37
C ALA A 14 13.37 -31.31 1.60
N SER A 15 12.78 -31.48 0.42
CA SER A 15 12.23 -30.37 -0.37
C SER A 15 10.94 -29.77 0.21
N LEU A 16 10.14 -30.54 0.94
CA LEU A 16 8.89 -30.06 1.54
C LEU A 16 9.12 -29.32 2.88
N PHE A 17 10.26 -29.54 3.52
CA PHE A 17 10.64 -28.85 4.76
C PHE A 17 11.48 -27.58 4.53
N THR A 18 11.58 -27.10 3.28
CA THR A 18 12.18 -25.78 3.01
C THR A 18 11.13 -24.71 3.29
N SER A 19 11.25 -24.00 4.41
CA SER A 19 10.49 -22.76 4.60
C SER A 19 11.11 -21.66 3.74
N CYS A 20 10.29 -20.87 3.05
CA CYS A 20 10.71 -19.52 2.70
C CYS A 20 10.79 -18.74 4.02
N TYR A 21 11.99 -18.38 4.44
CA TYR A 21 12.17 -17.33 5.43
C TYR A 21 12.20 -16.01 4.65
N THR A 22 11.45 -15.02 5.13
CA THR A 22 11.63 -13.63 4.72
C THR A 22 12.66 -13.05 5.65
N ASP A 23 13.79 -12.57 5.11
CA ASP A 23 14.63 -11.63 5.86
C ASP A 23 13.80 -10.37 6.03
N ASP A 24 13.26 -10.16 7.24
CA ASP A 24 12.86 -8.84 7.68
C ASP A 24 14.15 -8.02 7.77
N ASP A 25 14.50 -7.37 6.67
CA ASP A 25 15.67 -6.49 6.55
C ASP A 25 15.46 -5.27 7.46
N TYR A 26 15.69 -5.50 8.76
CA TYR A 26 15.80 -4.47 9.77
C TYR A 26 17.10 -3.72 9.50
N ILE A 27 16.99 -2.72 8.62
CA ILE A 27 17.77 -1.48 8.52
C ILE A 27 19.14 -1.58 9.18
N ASN A 28 20.12 -2.12 8.45
CA ASN A 28 21.53 -1.85 8.72
C ASN A 28 22.17 -1.15 7.52
N ASN A 29 22.30 0.16 7.69
CA ASN A 29 23.01 1.14 6.88
C ASN A 29 24.26 0.60 6.15
N TYR A 30 24.21 0.52 4.82
CA TYR A 30 25.29 1.00 3.93
C TYR A 30 24.88 1.05 2.44
N ASN A 31 23.83 0.34 2.05
CA ASN A 31 23.20 0.48 0.74
C ASN A 31 21.68 0.46 0.98
N PRO A 32 20.97 1.61 0.94
CA PRO A 32 19.53 1.53 0.94
C PRO A 32 19.11 0.67 -0.27
N PRO A 33 18.19 -0.28 -0.10
CA PRO A 33 17.56 -0.92 -1.26
C PRO A 33 17.04 0.18 -2.19
N PRO A 34 16.95 -0.05 -3.51
CA PRO A 34 16.51 0.97 -4.45
C PRO A 34 15.22 1.62 -3.93
N SER A 35 15.35 2.87 -3.49
CA SER A 35 14.24 3.59 -2.89
C SER A 35 13.33 4.07 -4.01
N ILE A 36 12.08 3.63 -3.97
CA ILE A 36 11.06 4.19 -4.86
C ILE A 36 10.75 5.62 -4.43
N SER A 37 10.42 6.48 -5.39
CA SER A 37 9.94 7.82 -5.04
C SER A 37 8.59 7.73 -4.33
N LEU A 38 8.26 8.74 -3.51
CA LEU A 38 6.95 8.80 -2.86
C LEU A 38 5.81 8.73 -3.88
N ASN A 39 5.92 9.42 -5.01
CA ASN A 39 4.92 9.33 -6.07
C ASN A 39 4.78 7.89 -6.63
N GLN A 40 5.88 7.16 -6.76
CA GLN A 40 5.87 5.77 -7.20
C GLN A 40 5.25 4.85 -6.14
N LEU A 41 5.47 5.11 -4.84
CA LEU A 41 4.79 4.41 -3.76
C LEU A 41 3.29 4.70 -3.78
N LEU A 42 2.89 5.97 -3.80
CA LEU A 42 1.48 6.38 -3.81
C LEU A 42 0.71 5.77 -4.99
N GLY A 43 1.37 5.60 -6.14
CA GLY A 43 0.83 4.93 -7.33
C GLY A 43 0.99 3.40 -7.36
N SER A 44 1.67 2.77 -6.40
CA SER A 44 1.82 1.31 -6.36
C SER A 44 0.56 0.59 -5.87
N TYR A 45 -0.36 1.34 -5.24
CA TYR A 45 -1.66 0.87 -4.82
C TYR A 45 -2.75 1.73 -5.43
N GLU A 46 -3.84 1.09 -5.84
CA GLU A 46 -5.00 1.78 -6.40
C GLU A 46 -5.82 2.50 -5.31
N LEU A 47 -5.85 1.93 -4.09
CA LEU A 47 -6.60 2.41 -2.94
C LEU A 47 -5.71 2.41 -1.70
N TRP A 48 -5.77 3.51 -0.94
CA TRP A 48 -5.17 3.64 0.38
C TRP A 48 -6.28 3.74 1.42
N TYR A 49 -6.26 2.89 2.44
CA TYR A 49 -7.24 2.97 3.52
C TYR A 49 -6.94 4.15 4.43
N VAL A 50 -8.01 4.82 4.88
CA VAL A 50 -7.93 5.88 5.87
C VAL A 50 -8.33 5.31 7.22
N ASP A 51 -7.37 5.22 8.14
CA ASP A 51 -7.68 5.03 9.55
C ASP A 51 -7.68 6.38 10.25
N ILE A 52 -8.88 6.94 10.46
CA ILE A 52 -9.02 8.24 11.10
C ILE A 52 -8.67 8.20 12.59
N ASN A 53 -8.78 7.04 13.24
CA ASN A 53 -8.55 6.90 14.68
C ASN A 53 -7.05 6.82 15.00
N GLU A 54 -6.22 6.48 14.02
CA GLU A 54 -4.74 6.44 14.14
C GLU A 54 -4.07 7.72 13.61
N THR A 55 -4.83 8.81 13.41
CA THR A 55 -4.25 10.08 12.94
C THR A 55 -3.43 10.78 14.03
N ILE A 56 -2.27 11.31 13.64
CA ILE A 56 -1.35 12.05 14.51
C ILE A 56 -1.21 13.48 13.97
N GLY A 57 -1.34 14.48 14.84
CA GLY A 57 -1.17 15.89 14.48
C GLY A 57 -2.29 16.77 15.05
N TYR A 58 -2.33 18.03 14.61
CA TYR A 58 -3.35 18.99 14.99
C TYR A 58 -4.20 19.36 13.78
N GLY A 59 -5.49 19.59 14.02
CA GLY A 59 -6.47 19.93 12.98
C GLY A 59 -7.16 18.70 12.39
N GLN A 60 -8.20 18.97 11.61
CA GLN A 60 -8.96 17.95 10.91
C GLN A 60 -9.15 18.40 9.47
N THR A 61 -9.01 17.48 8.54
CA THR A 61 -9.35 17.66 7.13
C THR A 61 -10.69 16.98 6.90
N PRO A 62 -11.81 17.73 6.74
CA PRO A 62 -13.13 17.13 6.90
C PRO A 62 -13.47 16.06 5.85
N PHE A 63 -12.99 16.16 4.61
CA PHE A 63 -13.15 15.07 3.64
C PHE A 63 -12.47 13.75 4.08
N LEU A 64 -11.35 13.81 4.83
CA LEU A 64 -10.70 12.63 5.39
C LEU A 64 -11.45 12.07 6.61
N GLN A 65 -12.21 12.90 7.33
CA GLN A 65 -12.99 12.45 8.49
C GLN A 65 -14.12 11.49 8.12
N ILE A 66 -14.54 11.52 6.85
CA ILE A 66 -15.60 10.66 6.33
C ILE A 66 -15.11 9.69 5.26
N ALA A 67 -13.87 9.80 4.78
CA ALA A 67 -13.32 8.90 3.79
C ALA A 67 -12.97 7.54 4.40
N PHE A 68 -13.27 6.48 3.66
CA PHE A 68 -12.79 5.12 3.94
C PHE A 68 -11.52 4.80 3.14
N THR A 69 -11.43 5.32 1.91
CA THR A 69 -10.24 5.17 1.07
C THR A 69 -9.90 6.46 0.34
N VAL A 70 -8.62 6.64 0.01
CA VAL A 70 -8.13 7.67 -0.91
C VAL A 70 -7.30 7.07 -2.03
N SER A 71 -7.21 7.78 -3.16
CA SER A 71 -6.44 7.35 -4.33
C SER A 71 -5.67 8.50 -4.94
N PHE A 72 -4.41 8.24 -5.27
CA PHE A 72 -3.49 9.18 -5.88
C PHE A 72 -3.33 8.84 -7.36
N ARG A 73 -3.95 9.61 -8.25
CA ARG A 73 -3.96 9.30 -9.69
C ARG A 73 -3.70 10.54 -10.52
N ASN A 74 -2.61 10.52 -11.29
CA ASN A 74 -2.25 11.57 -12.25
C ASN A 74 -2.30 12.99 -11.65
N GLY A 75 -1.86 13.16 -10.40
CA GLY A 75 -1.87 14.45 -9.69
C GLY A 75 -3.23 14.87 -9.12
N THR A 76 -4.25 14.02 -9.20
CA THR A 76 -5.56 14.22 -8.55
C THR A 76 -5.72 13.27 -7.37
N LEU A 77 -6.19 13.81 -6.25
CA LEU A 77 -6.56 13.07 -5.06
C LEU A 77 -8.07 12.77 -5.10
N TYR A 78 -8.42 11.50 -4.96
CA TYR A 78 -9.80 11.05 -4.85
C TYR A 78 -10.05 10.54 -3.44
N ALA A 79 -11.27 10.73 -2.94
CA ALA A 79 -11.74 10.17 -1.68
C ALA A 79 -13.07 9.45 -1.86
N ASN A 80 -13.20 8.30 -1.20
CA ASN A 80 -14.41 7.48 -1.22
C ASN A 80 -14.87 7.20 0.21
N ASN A 81 -16.15 7.45 0.50
CA ASN A 81 -16.81 7.16 1.76
C ASN A 81 -17.91 6.09 1.64
N ASN A 82 -17.93 5.33 0.54
CA ASN A 82 -18.90 4.26 0.35
C ASN A 82 -18.21 2.88 0.23
N LEU A 83 -18.35 2.06 1.29
CA LEU A 83 -17.95 0.64 1.27
C LEU A 83 -19.02 -0.25 0.60
N VAL A 84 -20.30 0.14 0.67
CA VAL A 84 -21.43 -0.62 0.13
C VAL A 84 -21.78 -0.06 -1.25
N GLY A 85 -21.08 -0.56 -2.26
CA GLY A 85 -21.15 -0.05 -3.63
C GLY A 85 -19.79 0.36 -4.20
N PHE A 86 -18.69 -0.25 -3.73
CA PHE A 86 -17.40 -0.15 -4.41
C PHE A 86 -17.60 -0.33 -5.93
N GLY A 87 -17.26 0.70 -6.70
CA GLY A 87 -17.45 0.74 -8.15
C GLY A 87 -18.59 1.62 -8.67
N SER A 88 -19.58 2.00 -7.84
CA SER A 88 -20.75 2.77 -8.32
C SER A 88 -20.50 4.28 -8.43
N GLN A 89 -19.55 4.82 -7.66
CA GLN A 89 -19.11 6.21 -7.70
C GLN A 89 -17.63 6.26 -8.09
N GLY A 90 -17.32 7.02 -9.14
CA GLY A 90 -15.95 7.20 -9.64
C GLY A 90 -15.16 5.91 -9.86
N ASN A 91 -15.81 4.85 -10.35
CA ASN A 91 -15.22 3.52 -10.56
C ASN A 91 -14.56 2.91 -9.31
N GLY A 92 -15.06 3.26 -8.11
CA GLY A 92 -14.53 2.76 -6.84
C GLY A 92 -13.46 3.65 -6.21
N PHE A 93 -13.00 4.68 -6.91
CA PHE A 93 -12.05 5.68 -6.38
C PHE A 93 -12.76 6.81 -5.62
N GLY A 94 -14.08 6.95 -5.78
CA GLY A 94 -14.86 8.03 -5.18
C GLY A 94 -14.81 9.31 -6.02
N ILE A 95 -14.83 10.47 -5.36
CA ILE A 95 -14.88 11.78 -6.04
C ILE A 95 -13.52 12.50 -5.93
N PRO A 96 -13.15 13.36 -6.90
CA PRO A 96 -11.97 14.19 -6.77
C PRO A 96 -12.19 15.20 -5.64
N VAL A 97 -11.23 15.27 -4.71
CA VAL A 97 -11.26 16.19 -3.55
C VAL A 97 -10.16 17.24 -3.61
N GLY A 98 -9.20 17.09 -4.52
CA GLY A 98 -8.10 18.01 -4.69
C GLY A 98 -7.03 17.52 -5.65
N ASN A 99 -5.92 18.25 -5.67
CA ASN A 99 -4.70 17.86 -6.34
C ASN A 99 -3.62 17.52 -5.32
N TYR A 100 -2.62 16.74 -5.74
CA TYR A 100 -1.47 16.45 -4.90
C TYR A 100 -0.16 16.59 -5.69
N ASP A 101 0.92 16.89 -4.97
CA ASP A 101 2.29 16.81 -5.46
C ASP A 101 3.13 15.99 -4.47
N ALA A 102 4.01 15.15 -5.00
CA ALA A 102 4.84 14.24 -4.22
C ALA A 102 6.30 14.37 -4.67
N TYR A 103 7.11 15.03 -3.85
CA TYR A 103 8.51 15.35 -4.14
C TYR A 103 9.35 15.26 -2.88
N ASN A 104 10.61 14.83 -2.97
CA ASN A 104 11.55 14.79 -1.82
C ASN A 104 10.96 14.16 -0.53
N ASN A 105 10.12 13.13 -0.67
CA ASN A 105 9.37 12.48 0.43
C ASN A 105 8.39 13.40 1.18
N ILE A 106 7.94 14.47 0.54
CA ILE A 106 6.88 15.38 0.97
C ILE A 106 5.67 15.11 0.08
N LEU A 107 4.50 15.00 0.72
CA LEU A 107 3.20 14.95 0.05
C LEU A 107 2.45 16.24 0.37
N ASP A 108 2.30 17.10 -0.63
CA ASP A 108 1.44 18.27 -0.55
C ASP A 108 0.07 17.94 -1.15
N VAL A 109 -0.99 18.36 -0.47
CA VAL A 109 -2.38 18.19 -0.93
C VAL A 109 -3.07 19.54 -0.96
N TYR A 110 -3.63 19.87 -2.12
CA TYR A 110 -4.41 21.08 -2.36
C TYR A 110 -5.88 20.68 -2.52
N HIS A 111 -6.63 20.72 -1.42
CA HIS A 111 -8.04 20.35 -1.41
C HIS A 111 -8.95 21.52 -1.80
N VAL A 112 -10.06 21.20 -2.46
CA VAL A 112 -11.12 22.16 -2.81
C VAL A 112 -12.34 22.06 -1.89
N ILE A 113 -12.36 21.05 -1.03
CA ILE A 113 -13.44 20.77 -0.08
C ILE A 113 -12.81 20.77 1.31
N ASP A 114 -13.26 21.71 2.14
CA ASP A 114 -12.98 21.74 3.58
C ASP A 114 -14.10 20.99 4.29
#